data_AF-A0A7J0A6E3-F1
#
_entry.id   AF-A0A7J0A6E3-F1
#
_cell.length_a   1.000
_cell.length_b   1.000
_cell.length_c   1.000
_cell.angle_alpha   90.00
_cell.angle_beta   90.00
_cell.angle_gamma   90.00
#
_symmetry.space_group_name_H-M   'P 1'
#
loop_
_entity.id
_entity.type
_entity.pdbx_description
1 polymer ?
#
loop_
_entity_poly.entity_id
_entity_poly.type
_entity_poly.pdbx_seq_one_letter_code
_entity_poly.pdbx_strand_id
1 'polypeptide(L)' 'MGRVGLINSGGESHGESDLRDAVITAVVNKRAGGMGLISGRKAFQKTMNEGVELLNTIQNVYLDPEITIA' A
#
# COMPACT_ATOMS: atom_id res chain seq x y z
N MET A 1 10.22 -9.13 14.10
CA MET A 1 10.63 -8.06 13.15
C MET A 1 12.10 -7.73 13.37
N GLY A 2 12.83 -7.37 12.30
CA GLY A 2 14.22 -6.89 12.40
C GLY A 2 14.30 -5.54 13.14
N ARG A 3 15.52 -5.11 13.48
CA ARG A 3 15.75 -3.83 14.20
C ARG A 3 15.37 -2.59 13.40
N VAL A 4 15.30 -2.71 12.06
CA VAL A 4 14.95 -1.63 11.14
C VAL A 4 13.73 -2.08 10.33
N GLY A 5 12.73 -1.20 10.25
CA GLY A 5 11.51 -1.48 9.50
C GLY A 5 11.75 -1.52 8.00
N LEU A 6 11.18 -2.54 7.36
CA LEU A 6 11.18 -2.67 5.90
C LEU A 6 9.96 -1.94 5.33
N ILE A 7 10.21 -1.03 4.38
CA ILE A 7 9.17 -0.45 3.52
C ILE A 7 9.41 -0.90 2.09
N ASN A 8 8.36 -1.40 1.43
CA ASN A 8 8.48 -1.99 0.09
C ASN A 8 7.86 -1.09 -0.97
N SER A 9 8.29 -1.27 -2.23
CA SER A 9 7.72 -0.56 -3.37
C SER A 9 6.31 -1.05 -3.70
N GLY A 10 5.40 -0.12 -4.02
CA GLY A 10 4.05 -0.41 -4.53
C GLY A 10 3.99 -0.70 -6.04
N GLY A 11 5.12 -0.67 -6.74
CA GLY A 11 5.22 -1.08 -8.15
C GLY A 11 4.91 0.01 -9.19
N GLU A 12 4.58 -0.44 -10.40
CA GLU A 12 4.22 0.42 -11.54
C GLU A 12 2.74 0.81 -11.54
N SER A 13 2.39 1.83 -12.33
CA SER A 13 1.02 2.31 -12.49
C SER A 13 0.38 1.62 -13.70
N HIS A 14 -0.82 1.09 -13.52
CA HIS A 14 -1.63 0.43 -14.55
C HIS A 14 -2.97 1.15 -14.77
N GLY A 15 -3.18 2.33 -14.19
CA GLY A 15 -4.42 3.08 -14.33
C GLY A 15 -5.53 2.45 -13.50
N GLU A 16 -6.56 1.91 -14.14
CA GLU A 16 -7.79 1.46 -13.47
C GLU A 16 -7.56 0.39 -12.39
N SER A 17 -6.56 -0.50 -12.56
CA SER A 17 -6.30 -1.55 -11.57
C SER A 17 -5.48 -1.09 -10.36
N ASP A 18 -4.97 0.14 -10.35
CA ASP A 18 -4.00 0.58 -9.34
C ASP A 18 -4.50 0.49 -7.90
N LEU A 19 -5.76 0.83 -7.66
CA LEU A 19 -6.34 0.79 -6.32
C LEU A 19 -6.34 -0.66 -5.81
N ARG A 20 -6.85 -1.59 -6.62
CA ARG A 20 -6.86 -3.03 -6.30
C ARG A 20 -5.45 -3.56 -6.09
N ASP A 21 -4.53 -3.26 -7.01
CA ASP A 21 -3.15 -3.74 -6.96
C ASP A 21 -2.42 -3.20 -5.73
N ALA A 22 -2.64 -1.92 -5.39
CA ALA A 22 -2.06 -1.29 -4.20
C ALA A 22 -2.57 -1.94 -2.91
N VAL A 23 -3.87 -2.23 -2.82
CA VAL A 23 -4.45 -2.92 -1.65
C VAL A 23 -3.88 -4.33 -1.50
N ILE A 24 -3.89 -5.12 -2.57
CA ILE A 24 -3.33 -6.48 -2.54
C ILE A 24 -1.87 -6.45 -2.09
N THR A 25 -1.08 -5.54 -2.67
CA THR A 25 0.33 -5.38 -2.33
C THR A 25 0.52 -4.96 -0.87
N ALA A 26 -0.28 -4.01 -0.37
CA ALA A 26 -0.21 -3.56 1.02
C ALA A 26 -0.55 -4.70 2.00
N VAL A 27 -1.60 -5.49 1.70
CA VAL A 27 -2.02 -6.61 2.54
C VAL A 27 -0.92 -7.66 2.59
N VAL A 28 -0.42 -8.09 1.42
CA VAL A 28 0.68 -9.07 1.34
C VAL A 28 1.92 -8.55 2.06
N ASN A 29 2.28 -7.28 1.87
CA ASN A 29 3.43 -6.69 2.52
C ASN A 29 3.32 -6.64 4.04
N LYS A 30 2.17 -6.18 4.56
CA LYS A 30 1.91 -6.15 6.01
C LYS A 30 1.96 -7.54 6.61
N ARG A 31 1.32 -8.52 5.96
CA ARG A 31 1.32 -9.93 6.39
C ARG A 31 2.72 -10.53 6.42
N ALA A 32 3.61 -10.08 5.54
CA ALA A 32 5.03 -10.45 5.53
C ALA A 32 5.90 -9.71 6.57
N GLY A 33 5.31 -8.82 7.38
CA GLY A 33 6.02 -8.02 8.39
C GLY A 33 6.61 -6.71 7.86
N GLY A 34 6.22 -6.26 6.67
CA GLY A 34 6.53 -4.92 6.17
C GLY A 34 5.80 -3.83 6.96
N MET A 35 6.47 -2.70 7.18
CA MET A 35 5.99 -1.59 8.01
C MET A 35 5.36 -0.44 7.22
N GLY A 36 5.38 -0.52 5.90
CA GLY A 36 4.81 0.50 5.02
C GLY A 36 5.00 0.18 3.55
N LEU A 37 4.29 0.93 2.70
CA LEU A 37 4.34 0.80 1.25
C LEU A 37 4.65 2.15 0.61
N ILE A 38 5.60 2.18 -0.32
CA ILE A 38 5.96 3.35 -1.11
C ILE A 38 5.05 3.40 -2.34
N SER A 39 4.14 4.39 -2.40
CA SER A 39 3.22 4.58 -3.53
C SER A 39 3.42 5.94 -4.19
N GLY A 40 4.29 5.99 -5.20
CA GLY A 40 4.54 7.20 -5.99
C GLY A 40 3.61 7.29 -7.20
N ARG A 41 3.98 6.63 -8.30
CA ARG A 41 3.26 6.69 -9.59
C ARG A 41 1.76 6.39 -9.46
N LYS A 42 1.39 5.33 -8.73
CA LYS A 42 -0.02 4.94 -8.52
C LYS A 42 -0.85 6.04 -7.84
N ALA A 43 -0.25 6.84 -6.95
CA ALA A 43 -0.94 7.91 -6.25
C ALA A 43 -0.94 9.23 -7.04
N PHE A 44 0.21 9.60 -7.62
CA PHE A 44 0.42 10.93 -8.21
C PHE A 44 0.14 11.02 -9.71
N GLN A 45 -0.11 9.91 -10.41
CA GLN A 45 -0.56 9.91 -11.82
C GLN A 45 -2.08 9.86 -11.97
N LYS A 46 -2.83 9.98 -10.87
CA LYS A 46 -4.30 10.00 -10.85
C LYS A 46 -4.82 11.41 -10.59
N THR A 47 -6.13 11.59 -10.68
CA THR A 47 -6.75 12.82 -10.15
C THR A 47 -6.50 12.92 -8.65
N MET A 48 -6.52 14.14 -8.10
CA MET A 48 -6.26 14.36 -6.67
C MET A 48 -7.14 13.48 -5.77
N ASN A 49 -8.43 13.38 -6.09
CA ASN A 49 -9.38 12.59 -5.30
C ASN A 49 -9.03 11.10 -5.31
N GLU A 50 -8.74 10.53 -6.47
CA GLU A 50 -8.36 9.12 -6.61
C GLU A 50 -6.99 8.83 -5.97
N GLY A 51 -6.04 9.76 -6.08
CA GLY A 51 -4.73 9.63 -5.43
C GLY A 51 -4.85 9.63 -3.90
N VAL A 52 -5.67 10.52 -3.34
CA VAL A 52 -5.98 10.57 -1.90
C VAL A 52 -6.69 9.29 -1.45
N GLU A 53 -7.70 8.82 -2.20
CA GLU A 53 -8.39 7.57 -1.92
C GLU A 53 -7.41 6.38 -1.90
N LEU A 54 -6.51 6.30 -2.88
CA LEU A 54 -5.51 5.24 -2.96
C LEU A 54 -4.56 5.25 -1.75
N LEU A 55 -4.05 6.42 -1.36
CA LEU A 55 -3.17 6.55 -0.20
C LEU A 55 -3.88 6.21 1.12
N ASN A 56 -5.10 6.71 1.32
CA ASN A 56 -5.89 6.40 2.52
C ASN A 56 -6.23 4.91 2.60
N THR A 57 -6.54 4.27 1.47
CA THR A 57 -6.86 2.84 1.44
C THR A 57 -5.63 2.00 1.80
N ILE A 58 -4.43 2.35 1.31
CA ILE A 58 -3.18 1.71 1.75
C ILE A 58 -2.98 1.90 3.26
N GLN A 59 -3.20 3.11 3.78
CA GLN A 59 -3.05 3.40 5.22
C GLN A 59 -4.03 2.59 6.06
N ASN A 60 -5.28 2.46 5.62
CA ASN A 60 -6.30 1.63 6.27
C ASN A 60 -5.82 0.18 6.42
N VAL A 61 -5.17 -0.40 5.40
CA VAL A 61 -4.57 -1.73 5.52
C VAL A 61 -3.54 -1.82 6.65
N TYR A 62 -2.67 -0.82 6.83
CA TYR A 62 -1.69 -0.82 7.91
C TYR A 62 -2.30 -0.55 9.29
N LEU A 63 -3.36 0.24 9.35
CA LEU A 63 -4.08 0.56 10.59
C LEU A 63 -5.06 -0.54 11.03
N ASP A 64 -5.49 -1.41 10.12
CA ASP A 64 -6.45 -2.48 10.40
C ASP A 64 -5.85 -3.57 11.31
N PRO A 65 -6.35 -3.75 12.56
CA PRO A 65 -5.81 -4.74 13.48
C PRO A 65 -6.10 -6.19 13.06
N GLU A 66 -7.06 -6.45 12.17
CA GLU A 66 -7.40 -7.80 11.70
C GLU A 66 -6.37 -8.34 10.70
N ILE A 67 -5.64 -7.45 10.02
CA ILE A 67 -4.57 -7.82 9.08
C ILE A 67 -3.27 -8.01 9.88
N THR A 68 -3.11 -9.21 10.43
CA THR A 68 -1.94 -9.59 11.22
C THR A 68 -0.78 -10.07 10.35
N ILE A 69 0.41 -10.15 10.94
CA ILE A 69 1.53 -10.91 10.38
C ILE A 69 1.12 -12.40 10.33
N ALA A 70 1.50 -13.10 9.26
CA ALA A 70 1.22 -14.52 9.04
C ALA A 70 2.21 -15.44 9.78
#